data_AF-A0A3A9J8G2-F1
#
_entry.id   AF-A0A3A9J8G2-F1
#
_cell.length_a   1.000
_cell.length_b   1.000
_cell.length_c   1.000
_cell.angle_alpha   90.00
_cell.angle_beta   90.00
_cell.angle_gamma   90.00
#
_symmetry.space_group_name_H-M   'P 1'
#
loop_
_entity.id
_entity.type
_entity.pdbx_description
1 polymer ?
#
loop_
_entity_poly.entity_id
_entity_poly.type
_entity_poly.pdbx_seq_one_letter_code
_entity_poly.pdbx_strand_id
1 'polypeptide(L)'
;MPVPEARVAEAAPLGIFTLPAADILAYPATAATTLTRVAEARVPLEDAPEARIVAFRAADGGIEHLAILVGDPEGLSAAGGAPLTRVHSECFTGDLLGSLRCDCGPQLRGAIARMAQDGAGVLLYLAQEGRGIGLVNKLRAYTLQDQGLDTLDANRALGYGADERGFLVAATMLRQLGIPRIRLLTNNPDKVAGLAACGIEVVGREPHRFAANGINDHYLETKATRFGHLLR
;
A
#
# COMPACT_ATOMS: atom_id res chain seq x y z
N MET A 1 23.81 -1.51 -0.81
CA MET A 1 24.43 -1.12 -2.10
C MET A 1 24.37 0.39 -2.20
N PRO A 2 25.42 1.08 -2.67
CA PRO A 2 25.32 2.51 -2.96
C PRO A 2 24.17 2.71 -3.95
N VAL A 3 23.34 3.72 -3.69
CA VAL A 3 22.36 4.21 -4.69
C VAL A 3 23.17 4.49 -5.95
N PRO A 4 22.79 3.98 -7.14
CA PRO A 4 23.46 4.36 -8.37
C PRO A 4 23.41 5.88 -8.43
N GLU A 5 24.57 6.55 -8.40
CA GLU A 5 24.63 7.97 -8.69
C GLU A 5 23.94 8.15 -10.04
N ALA A 6 22.83 8.88 -10.05
CA ALA A 6 22.20 9.26 -11.30
C ALA A 6 23.31 9.87 -12.16
N ARG A 7 23.46 9.40 -13.40
CA ARG A 7 24.46 9.94 -14.32
C ARG A 7 24.00 11.32 -14.77
N VAL A 8 24.12 12.27 -13.86
CA VAL A 8 23.79 13.65 -14.08
C VAL A 8 24.90 14.21 -14.96
N ALA A 9 24.63 14.32 -16.25
CA ALA A 9 25.49 15.06 -17.15
C ALA A 9 25.13 16.54 -17.02
N GLU A 10 26.11 17.36 -16.65
CA GLU A 10 25.98 18.80 -16.66
C GLU A 10 25.96 19.28 -18.12
N ALA A 11 24.86 19.89 -18.56
CA ALA A 11 24.82 20.58 -19.85
C ALA A 11 25.62 21.89 -19.67
N ALA A 12 26.93 21.77 -19.88
CA ALA A 12 27.98 22.67 -19.43
C ALA A 12 28.11 24.05 -20.15
N PRO A 13 27.03 24.65 -20.68
CA PRO A 13 26.99 26.12 -20.72
C PRO A 13 25.91 26.76 -19.85
N LEU A 14 24.90 26.02 -19.38
CA LEU A 14 23.71 26.61 -18.73
C LEU A 14 23.58 26.30 -17.24
N GLY A 15 24.44 25.44 -16.67
CA GLY A 15 24.31 25.01 -15.28
C GLY A 15 23.03 24.20 -15.02
N ILE A 16 22.50 23.55 -16.06
CA ILE A 16 21.29 22.74 -15.99
C ILE A 16 21.71 21.26 -15.93
N PHE A 17 21.15 20.55 -14.96
CA PHE A 17 21.28 19.10 -14.85
C PHE A 17 20.39 18.42 -15.87
N THR A 18 20.96 17.48 -16.63
CA THR A 18 20.19 16.63 -17.53
C THR A 18 20.07 15.23 -16.94
N LEU A 19 18.86 14.67 -17.03
CA LEU A 19 18.53 13.32 -16.57
C LEU A 19 17.90 12.55 -17.72
N PRO A 20 18.35 11.32 -18.01
CA PRO A 20 17.67 10.44 -18.94
C PRO A 20 16.22 10.19 -18.49
N ALA A 21 15.27 10.25 -19.42
CA ALA A 21 13.87 9.92 -19.12
C ALA A 21 13.72 8.49 -18.56
N ALA A 22 14.59 7.57 -18.96
CA ALA A 22 14.62 6.20 -18.42
C ALA A 22 14.87 6.17 -16.91
N ASP A 23 15.72 7.06 -16.38
CA ASP A 23 16.02 7.12 -14.94
C ASP A 23 14.81 7.61 -14.15
N ILE A 24 14.06 8.56 -14.71
CA ILE A 24 12.79 9.06 -14.13
C ILE A 24 11.75 7.94 -14.09
N LEU A 25 11.59 7.21 -15.20
CA LEU A 25 10.61 6.12 -15.30
C LEU A 25 11.00 4.91 -14.43
N ALA A 26 12.29 4.67 -14.22
CA ALA A 26 12.80 3.58 -13.38
C ALA A 26 12.73 3.89 -11.87
N TYR A 27 12.63 5.16 -11.47
CA TYR A 27 12.67 5.58 -10.08
C TYR A 27 11.72 4.80 -9.15
N PRO A 28 10.44 4.58 -9.49
CA PRO A 28 9.55 3.81 -8.61
C PRO A 28 10.05 2.39 -8.33
N ALA A 29 10.64 1.74 -9.33
CA ALA A 29 11.22 0.40 -9.17
C ALA A 29 12.52 0.45 -8.34
N THR A 30 13.38 1.45 -8.58
CA THR A 30 14.60 1.67 -7.79
C THR A 30 14.27 1.91 -6.32
N ALA A 31 13.34 2.82 -6.01
CA ALA A 31 12.90 3.08 -4.65
C ALA A 31 12.35 1.82 -3.98
N ALA A 32 11.50 1.05 -4.68
CA ALA A 32 10.90 -0.18 -4.16
C ALA A 32 11.90 -1.32 -3.94
N THR A 33 12.94 -1.43 -4.77
CA THR A 33 13.95 -2.52 -4.68
C THR A 33 15.08 -2.21 -3.72
N THR A 34 15.33 -0.93 -3.43
CA THR A 34 16.37 -0.47 -2.51
C THR A 34 15.88 -0.21 -1.09
N LEU A 35 14.62 -0.54 -0.78
CA LEU A 35 14.10 -0.50 0.59
C LEU A 35 15.01 -1.29 1.53
N THR A 36 15.21 -0.78 2.74
CA THR A 36 15.87 -1.50 3.83
C THR A 36 15.08 -1.32 5.13
N ARG A 37 15.13 -2.32 6.02
CA ARG A 37 14.65 -2.15 7.41
C ARG A 37 15.49 -1.06 8.09
N VAL A 38 14.88 0.04 8.51
CA VAL A 38 15.57 1.17 9.16
C VAL A 38 15.26 1.31 10.65
N ALA A 39 14.14 0.77 11.11
CA ALA A 39 13.79 0.73 12.53
C ALA A 39 12.79 -0.41 12.80
N GLU A 40 12.79 -0.89 14.04
CA GLU A 40 11.78 -1.82 14.56
C GLU A 40 11.52 -1.52 16.03
N ALA A 41 10.25 -1.54 16.44
CA ALA A 41 9.86 -1.34 17.84
C ALA A 41 8.58 -2.11 18.19
N ARG A 42 8.44 -2.50 19.46
CA ARG A 42 7.16 -2.95 20.02
C ARG A 42 6.26 -1.73 20.19
N VAL A 43 5.06 -1.78 19.60
CA VAL A 43 4.05 -0.74 19.66
C VAL A 43 2.73 -1.40 20.02
N PRO A 44 2.36 -1.45 21.31
CA PRO A 44 1.10 -2.06 21.75
C PRO A 44 -0.09 -1.37 21.09
N LEU A 45 -0.95 -2.16 20.44
CA LEU A 45 -2.21 -1.70 19.86
C LEU A 45 -3.38 -2.25 20.67
N GLU A 46 -4.54 -1.57 20.59
CA GLU A 46 -5.77 -1.96 21.31
C GLU A 46 -6.15 -3.44 21.06
N ASP A 47 -6.21 -3.84 19.79
CA ASP A 47 -6.54 -5.21 19.40
C ASP A 47 -5.32 -6.15 19.34
N ALA A 48 -4.09 -5.61 19.48
CA ALA A 48 -2.84 -6.36 19.37
C ALA A 48 -1.75 -5.81 20.30
N PRO A 49 -1.80 -6.12 21.62
CA PRO A 49 -0.88 -5.54 22.62
C PRO A 49 0.61 -5.89 22.43
N GLU A 50 0.89 -6.94 21.66
CA GLU A 50 2.23 -7.42 21.35
C GLU A 50 2.72 -7.03 19.95
N ALA A 51 2.01 -6.14 19.26
CA ALA A 51 2.37 -5.76 17.90
C ALA A 51 3.77 -5.13 17.82
N ARG A 52 4.48 -5.46 16.74
CA ARG A 52 5.75 -4.82 16.35
C ARG A 52 5.53 -4.00 15.09
N ILE A 53 6.18 -2.85 15.00
CA ILE A 53 6.19 -2.04 13.79
C ILE A 53 7.61 -2.00 13.25
N VAL A 54 7.76 -2.37 11.98
CA VAL A 54 9.02 -2.30 11.23
C VAL A 54 8.90 -1.20 10.19
N ALA A 55 9.83 -0.25 10.21
CA ALA A 55 9.92 0.81 9.21
C ALA A 55 10.91 0.42 8.11
N PHE A 56 10.51 0.68 6.87
CA PHE A 56 11.30 0.48 5.66
C PHE A 56 11.49 1.81 4.96
N ARG A 57 12.70 2.09 4.50
CA ARG A 57 13.01 3.30 3.71
C ARG A 57 13.92 2.95 2.54
N ALA A 58 13.71 3.62 1.42
CA ALA A 58 14.59 3.47 0.26
C ALA A 58 15.99 4.02 0.56
N ALA A 59 17.00 3.53 -0.17
CA ALA A 59 18.40 3.88 0.07
C ALA A 59 18.72 5.36 -0.18
N ASP A 60 17.88 6.05 -0.95
CA ASP A 60 17.94 7.48 -1.21
C ASP A 60 17.35 8.35 -0.08
N GLY A 61 16.84 7.73 0.99
CA GLY A 61 16.20 8.45 2.10
C GLY A 61 14.80 8.94 1.78
N GLY A 62 14.15 8.41 0.73
CA GLY A 62 12.80 8.76 0.31
C GLY A 62 11.70 8.29 1.27
N ILE A 63 10.55 7.96 0.68
CA ILE A 63 9.32 7.66 1.43
C ILE A 63 9.49 6.42 2.32
N GLU A 64 8.98 6.51 3.55
CA GLU A 64 8.95 5.40 4.50
C GLU A 64 7.67 4.58 4.36
N HIS A 65 7.79 3.27 4.56
CA HIS A 65 6.68 2.32 4.58
C HIS A 65 6.76 1.50 5.85
N LEU A 66 5.60 1.06 6.36
CA LEU A 66 5.55 0.37 7.65
C LEU A 66 4.98 -1.04 7.48
N ALA A 67 5.52 -2.00 8.22
CA ALA A 67 4.89 -3.28 8.45
C ALA A 67 4.48 -3.37 9.92
N ILE A 68 3.20 -3.66 10.17
CA ILE A 68 2.67 -3.98 11.49
C ILE A 68 2.60 -5.50 11.60
N LEU A 69 3.42 -6.07 12.45
CA LEU A 69 3.48 -7.51 12.72
C LEU A 69 2.62 -7.81 13.94
N VAL A 70 1.65 -8.70 13.79
CA VAL A 70 0.72 -9.12 14.84
C VAL A 70 0.95 -10.60 15.12
N GLY A 71 1.30 -10.93 16.36
CA GLY A 71 1.73 -12.27 16.73
C GLY A 71 3.11 -12.63 16.15
N ASP A 72 3.28 -13.87 15.68
CA ASP A 72 4.56 -14.35 15.12
C ASP A 72 4.46 -14.80 13.65
N PRO A 73 4.28 -13.86 12.71
CA PRO A 73 4.22 -14.18 11.29
C PRO A 73 5.56 -14.69 10.73
N GLU A 74 6.68 -14.23 11.27
CA GLU A 74 8.03 -14.65 10.83
C GLU A 74 8.26 -16.12 11.21
N GLY A 75 7.94 -16.52 12.44
CA GLY A 75 8.01 -17.91 12.89
C GLY A 75 7.06 -18.84 12.15
N LEU A 76 5.81 -18.41 11.90
CA LEU A 76 4.87 -19.20 11.08
C LEU A 76 5.42 -19.43 9.66
N SER A 77 5.98 -18.39 9.02
CA SER A 77 6.59 -18.51 7.69
C SER A 77 7.80 -19.46 7.70
N ALA A 78 8.67 -19.36 8.72
CA ALA A 78 9.81 -20.25 8.87
C ALA A 78 9.41 -21.73 9.03
N ALA A 79 8.24 -22.00 9.63
CA ALA A 79 7.65 -23.34 9.73
C ALA A 79 6.92 -23.79 8.45
N GLY A 80 6.97 -23.02 7.36
CA GLY A 80 6.30 -23.33 6.08
C GLY A 80 4.83 -22.89 6.01
N GLY A 81 4.35 -22.17 7.03
CA GLY A 81 3.00 -21.60 7.07
C GLY A 81 2.86 -20.33 6.22
N ALA A 82 1.62 -19.82 6.12
CA ALA A 82 1.30 -18.62 5.35
C ALA A 82 0.57 -17.60 6.25
N PRO A 83 1.27 -16.58 6.77
CA PRO A 83 0.68 -15.55 7.61
C PRO A 83 -0.45 -14.80 6.91
N LEU A 84 -1.47 -14.41 7.67
CA LEU A 84 -2.54 -13.57 7.15
C LEU A 84 -1.97 -12.18 6.87
N THR A 85 -2.04 -11.75 5.61
CA THR A 85 -1.38 -10.52 5.15
C THR A 85 -2.38 -9.53 4.60
N ARG A 86 -2.25 -8.26 4.98
CA ARG A 86 -3.02 -7.14 4.43
C ARG A 86 -2.07 -6.13 3.81
N VAL A 87 -2.25 -5.85 2.51
CA VAL A 87 -1.60 -4.70 1.86
C VAL A 87 -2.55 -3.52 1.91
N HIS A 88 -2.28 -2.58 2.80
CA HIS A 88 -3.06 -1.37 3.03
C HIS A 88 -2.36 -0.17 2.37
N SER A 89 -3.06 0.53 1.48
CA SER A 89 -2.58 1.82 0.99
C SER A 89 -3.06 2.88 1.96
N GLU A 90 -2.15 3.72 2.42
CA GLU A 90 -2.42 4.85 3.30
C GLU A 90 -3.66 5.65 2.87
N CYS A 91 -4.48 5.98 3.85
CA CYS A 91 -5.63 6.85 3.69
C CYS A 91 -5.80 7.72 4.94
N PHE A 92 -5.05 8.81 5.05
CA PHE A 92 -5.04 9.73 6.18
C PHE A 92 -6.45 10.07 6.68
N THR A 93 -7.35 10.46 5.78
CA THR A 93 -8.72 10.84 6.14
C THR A 93 -9.53 9.68 6.72
N GLY A 94 -9.34 8.46 6.23
CA GLY A 94 -10.09 7.29 6.69
C GLY A 94 -9.47 6.65 7.92
N ASP A 95 -8.15 6.48 7.89
CA ASP A 95 -7.36 5.74 8.87
C ASP A 95 -7.21 6.53 10.17
N LEU A 96 -6.94 7.83 10.08
CA LEU A 96 -6.73 8.69 11.26
C LEU A 96 -7.97 9.50 11.64
N LEU A 97 -8.63 10.13 10.67
CA LEU A 97 -9.73 11.06 10.95
C LEU A 97 -11.12 10.42 10.99
N GLY A 98 -11.24 9.13 10.69
CA GLY A 98 -12.54 8.43 10.72
C GLY A 98 -13.52 8.88 9.65
N SER A 99 -13.05 9.34 8.48
CA SER A 99 -13.91 9.77 7.38
C SER A 99 -14.89 8.68 6.95
N LEU A 100 -16.16 9.07 6.80
CA LEU A 100 -17.23 8.19 6.33
C LEU A 100 -17.29 8.07 4.79
N ARG A 101 -16.51 8.88 4.05
CA ARG A 101 -16.48 8.86 2.57
C ARG A 101 -15.83 7.59 2.02
N CYS A 102 -15.05 6.87 2.82
CA CYS A 102 -14.43 5.60 2.44
C CYS A 102 -14.53 4.58 3.57
N ASP A 103 -14.02 3.38 3.32
CA ASP A 103 -14.00 2.26 4.27
C ASP A 103 -12.58 1.92 4.75
N CYS A 104 -11.59 2.78 4.51
CA CYS A 104 -10.18 2.49 4.81
C CYS A 104 -9.91 2.30 6.32
N GLY A 105 -10.45 3.17 7.18
CA GLY A 105 -10.25 3.07 8.64
C GLY A 105 -10.81 1.77 9.23
N PRO A 106 -12.08 1.40 8.96
CA PRO A 106 -12.62 0.10 9.33
C PRO A 106 -11.79 -1.07 8.77
N GLN A 107 -11.34 -0.99 7.51
CA GLN A 107 -10.48 -2.00 6.92
C GLN A 107 -9.12 -2.14 7.63
N LEU A 108 -8.49 -1.04 8.04
CA LEU A 108 -7.21 -1.07 8.76
C LEU A 108 -7.37 -1.77 10.11
N ARG A 109 -8.31 -1.28 10.95
CA ARG A 109 -8.54 -1.81 12.30
C ARG A 109 -9.03 -3.26 12.26
N GLY A 110 -10.01 -3.56 11.41
CA GLY A 110 -10.53 -4.92 11.29
C GLY A 110 -9.50 -5.92 10.75
N ALA A 111 -8.53 -5.49 9.95
CA ALA A 111 -7.42 -6.36 9.55
C ALA A 111 -6.51 -6.70 10.75
N ILE A 112 -6.16 -5.71 11.58
CA ILE A 112 -5.35 -5.92 12.79
C ILE A 112 -6.07 -6.85 13.76
N ALA A 113 -7.35 -6.59 14.05
CA ALA A 113 -8.17 -7.45 14.92
C ALA A 113 -8.27 -8.89 14.39
N ARG A 114 -8.46 -9.06 13.07
CA ARG A 114 -8.49 -10.39 12.46
C ARG A 114 -7.14 -11.11 12.55
N MET A 115 -6.02 -10.40 12.37
CA MET A 115 -4.68 -10.97 12.53
C MET A 115 -4.41 -11.38 13.98
N ALA A 116 -4.90 -10.62 14.96
CA ALA A 116 -4.79 -10.96 16.38
C ALA A 116 -5.53 -12.26 16.70
N GLN A 117 -6.71 -12.49 16.10
CA GLN A 117 -7.45 -13.76 16.22
C GLN A 117 -6.73 -14.94 15.55
N ASP A 118 -6.05 -14.69 14.43
CA ASP A 118 -5.30 -15.71 13.68
C ASP A 118 -3.97 -16.07 14.36
N GLY A 119 -3.40 -15.15 15.13
CA GLY A 119 -2.15 -15.32 15.91
C GLY A 119 -0.86 -15.09 15.11
N ALA A 120 -0.95 -14.90 13.79
CA ALA A 120 0.19 -14.61 12.92
C ALA A 120 -0.23 -13.82 11.67
N GLY A 121 0.05 -12.52 11.67
CA GLY A 121 -0.28 -11.66 10.54
C GLY A 121 0.62 -10.46 10.33
N VAL A 122 0.58 -9.94 9.10
CA VAL A 122 1.34 -8.77 8.68
C VAL A 122 0.43 -7.79 7.94
N LEU A 123 0.36 -6.56 8.45
CA LEU A 123 -0.23 -5.44 7.72
C LEU A 123 0.87 -4.56 7.16
N LEU A 124 0.98 -4.50 5.83
CA LEU A 124 1.86 -3.56 5.14
C LEU A 124 1.10 -2.25 4.93
N TYR A 125 1.54 -1.19 5.58
CA TYR A 125 1.02 0.16 5.42
C TYR A 125 1.93 0.91 4.42
N LEU A 126 1.46 0.96 3.17
CA LEU A 126 2.18 1.60 2.07
C LEU A 126 1.79 3.07 2.01
N ALA A 127 2.79 3.95 2.12
CA ALA A 127 2.63 5.40 1.97
C ALA A 127 2.38 5.79 0.50
N GLN A 128 1.20 5.38 0.01
CA GLN A 128 0.71 5.53 -1.35
C GLN A 128 -0.69 6.15 -1.31
N GLU A 129 -0.82 7.26 -0.60
CA GLU A 129 -2.08 8.00 -0.43
C GLU A 129 -2.73 8.36 -1.77
N GLY A 130 -4.06 8.34 -1.80
CA GLY A 130 -4.83 8.72 -2.98
C GLY A 130 -4.64 7.79 -4.19
N ARG A 131 -4.16 6.56 -3.98
CA ARG A 131 -3.69 5.66 -5.07
C ARG A 131 -2.43 6.17 -5.77
N GLY A 132 -1.53 6.78 -5.00
CA GLY A 132 -0.23 7.26 -5.49
C GLY A 132 -0.22 8.73 -5.94
N ILE A 133 -1.39 9.39 -6.00
CA ILE A 133 -1.47 10.82 -6.39
C ILE A 133 -1.22 11.78 -5.22
N GLY A 134 -1.17 11.27 -3.98
CA GLY A 134 -0.97 12.03 -2.75
C GLY A 134 -2.25 12.65 -2.17
N LEU A 135 -2.17 13.08 -0.91
CA LEU A 135 -3.32 13.60 -0.15
C LEU A 135 -3.94 14.84 -0.79
N VAL A 136 -3.11 15.80 -1.22
CA VAL A 136 -3.59 17.07 -1.78
C VAL A 136 -4.43 16.83 -3.04
N ASN A 137 -3.96 15.97 -3.95
CA ASN A 137 -4.70 15.68 -5.18
C ASN A 137 -5.92 14.81 -4.93
N LYS A 138 -5.91 13.94 -3.93
CA LYS A 138 -7.12 13.25 -3.46
C LYS A 138 -8.20 14.25 -3.00
N LEU A 139 -7.82 15.29 -2.26
CA LEU A 139 -8.77 16.32 -1.83
C LEU A 139 -9.30 17.14 -3.03
N ARG A 140 -8.45 17.45 -4.01
CA ARG A 140 -8.89 18.07 -5.27
C ARG A 140 -9.86 17.16 -6.05
N ALA A 141 -9.58 15.86 -6.10
CA ALA A 141 -10.45 14.89 -6.73
C ALA A 141 -11.80 14.81 -6.01
N TYR A 142 -11.84 14.94 -4.69
CA TYR A 142 -13.10 15.05 -3.95
C TYR A 142 -13.90 16.30 -4.33
N THR A 143 -13.25 17.45 -4.51
CA THR A 143 -13.96 18.65 -4.98
C THR A 143 -14.59 18.44 -6.36
N LEU A 144 -13.90 17.76 -7.27
CA LEU A 144 -14.45 17.41 -8.59
C LEU A 144 -15.58 16.37 -8.48
N GLN A 145 -15.48 15.43 -7.56
CA GLN A 145 -16.54 14.44 -7.31
C GLN A 145 -17.79 15.08 -6.73
N ASP A 146 -17.63 16.05 -5.82
CA ASP A 146 -18.73 16.84 -5.27
C ASP A 146 -19.43 17.68 -6.37
N GLN A 147 -18.77 17.88 -7.52
CA GLN A 147 -19.34 18.51 -8.73
C GLN A 147 -19.93 17.51 -9.73
N GLY A 148 -19.98 16.21 -9.39
CA GLY A 148 -20.64 15.16 -10.15
C GLY A 148 -19.73 14.25 -10.96
N LEU A 149 -18.40 14.41 -10.90
CA LEU A 149 -17.48 13.45 -11.54
C LEU A 149 -17.37 12.17 -10.71
N ASP A 150 -17.19 11.02 -11.36
CA ASP A 150 -16.83 9.81 -10.64
C ASP A 150 -15.33 9.84 -10.23
N THR A 151 -14.90 8.84 -9.43
CA THR A 151 -13.51 8.78 -8.96
C THR A 151 -12.49 8.68 -10.10
N LEU A 152 -12.80 7.95 -11.18
CA LEU A 152 -11.87 7.75 -12.28
C LEU A 152 -11.75 9.03 -13.12
N ASP A 153 -12.87 9.65 -13.44
CA ASP A 153 -12.91 10.84 -14.27
C ASP A 153 -12.33 12.05 -13.53
N ALA A 154 -12.53 12.14 -12.22
CA ALA A 154 -11.86 13.15 -11.39
C ALA A 154 -10.33 12.99 -11.42
N ASN A 155 -9.80 11.77 -11.35
CA ASN A 155 -8.35 11.53 -11.43
C ASN A 155 -7.80 11.89 -12.81
N ARG A 156 -8.51 11.52 -13.88
CA ARG A 156 -8.12 11.86 -15.26
C ARG A 156 -8.14 13.36 -15.51
N ALA A 157 -9.13 14.08 -14.99
CA ALA A 157 -9.19 15.54 -15.06
C ALA A 157 -7.98 16.21 -14.39
N LEU A 158 -7.40 15.57 -13.37
CA LEU A 158 -6.17 16.01 -12.70
C LEU A 158 -4.88 15.50 -13.38
N GLY A 159 -4.98 14.76 -14.49
CA GLY A 159 -3.84 14.25 -15.26
C GLY A 159 -3.26 12.92 -14.77
N TYR A 160 -3.98 12.17 -13.91
CA TYR A 160 -3.53 10.90 -13.36
C TYR A 160 -4.21 9.70 -14.02
N GLY A 161 -3.54 8.54 -13.95
CA GLY A 161 -4.13 7.26 -14.28
C GLY A 161 -5.19 6.80 -13.27
N ALA A 162 -5.72 5.61 -13.51
CA ALA A 162 -6.71 5.00 -12.63
C ALA A 162 -6.13 4.54 -11.28
N ASP A 163 -4.85 4.17 -11.29
CA ASP A 163 -4.09 3.65 -10.16
C ASP A 163 -2.58 3.75 -10.45
N GLU A 164 -1.84 4.53 -9.66
CA GLU A 164 -0.39 4.74 -9.83
C GLU A 164 0.44 3.89 -8.84
N ARG A 165 -0.20 2.94 -8.16
CA ARG A 165 0.44 2.17 -7.10
C ARG A 165 1.29 1.02 -7.65
N GLY A 166 2.45 0.81 -7.04
CA GLY A 166 3.31 -0.34 -7.28
C GLY A 166 3.24 -1.38 -6.17
N PHE A 167 3.15 -2.66 -6.53
CA PHE A 167 3.17 -3.79 -5.57
C PHE A 167 4.58 -4.28 -5.23
N LEU A 168 5.60 -3.83 -5.97
CA LEU A 168 6.98 -4.23 -5.73
C LEU A 168 7.47 -3.81 -4.33
N VAL A 169 7.00 -2.67 -3.82
CA VAL A 169 7.23 -2.22 -2.44
C VAL A 169 6.81 -3.29 -1.43
N ALA A 170 5.55 -3.74 -1.53
CA ALA A 170 5.01 -4.76 -0.63
C ALA A 170 5.78 -6.09 -0.74
N ALA A 171 6.11 -6.50 -1.96
CA ALA A 171 6.88 -7.72 -2.19
C ALA A 171 8.30 -7.63 -1.60
N THR A 172 8.99 -6.49 -1.74
CA THR A 172 10.30 -6.26 -1.13
C THR A 172 10.24 -6.31 0.39
N MET A 173 9.24 -5.66 1.00
CA MET A 173 9.04 -5.69 2.46
C MET A 173 8.80 -7.12 2.94
N LEU A 174 7.90 -7.87 2.31
CA LEU A 174 7.60 -9.27 2.66
C LEU A 174 8.83 -10.19 2.56
N ARG A 175 9.64 -10.04 1.50
CA ARG A 175 10.90 -10.79 1.38
C ARG A 175 11.88 -10.48 2.49
N GLN A 176 12.04 -9.20 2.82
CA GLN A 176 12.91 -8.81 3.93
C GLN A 176 12.39 -9.28 5.28
N LEU A 177 11.07 -9.43 5.44
CA LEU A 177 10.42 -10.08 6.57
C LEU A 177 10.58 -11.61 6.58
N GLY A 178 11.11 -12.23 5.52
CA GLY A 178 11.18 -13.69 5.42
C GLY A 178 9.81 -14.34 5.19
N ILE A 179 8.87 -13.61 4.58
CA ILE A 179 7.47 -14.05 4.36
C ILE A 179 7.19 -14.11 2.84
N PRO A 180 7.71 -15.11 2.12
CA PRO A 180 7.50 -15.24 0.68
C PRO A 180 6.11 -15.80 0.32
N ARG A 181 5.37 -16.33 1.30
CA ARG A 181 4.10 -17.05 1.14
C ARG A 181 3.04 -16.46 2.08
N ILE A 182 1.87 -16.11 1.55
CA ILE A 182 0.83 -15.39 2.32
C ILE A 182 -0.59 -15.84 1.99
N ARG A 183 -1.49 -15.71 2.96
CA ARG A 183 -2.94 -15.59 2.71
C ARG A 183 -3.30 -14.12 2.64
N LEU A 184 -3.84 -13.65 1.52
CA LEU A 184 -4.05 -12.22 1.28
C LEU A 184 -5.48 -11.78 1.64
N LEU A 185 -5.59 -10.86 2.60
CA LEU A 185 -6.82 -10.25 3.05
C LEU A 185 -7.25 -9.09 2.11
N THR A 186 -8.00 -9.41 1.06
CA THR A 186 -8.37 -8.45 0.00
C THR A 186 -9.66 -8.81 -0.74
N ASN A 187 -10.37 -7.77 -1.20
CA ASN A 187 -11.45 -7.88 -2.18
C ASN A 187 -11.01 -7.44 -3.58
N ASN A 188 -9.80 -6.89 -3.74
CA ASN A 188 -9.27 -6.47 -5.03
C ASN A 188 -8.46 -7.63 -5.63
N PRO A 189 -8.86 -8.19 -6.78
CA PRO A 189 -8.16 -9.28 -7.45
C PRO A 189 -6.81 -8.84 -8.06
N ASP A 190 -6.68 -7.58 -8.50
CA ASP A 190 -5.42 -7.03 -9.02
C ASP A 190 -4.32 -7.04 -7.97
N LYS A 191 -4.65 -6.90 -6.67
CA LYS A 191 -3.66 -7.07 -5.58
C LYS A 191 -3.11 -8.49 -5.52
N VAL A 192 -3.94 -9.50 -5.78
CA VAL A 192 -3.51 -10.90 -5.83
C VAL A 192 -2.55 -11.09 -7.00
N ALA A 193 -2.97 -10.69 -8.20
CA ALA A 193 -2.18 -10.82 -9.41
C ALA A 193 -0.87 -10.02 -9.35
N GLY A 194 -0.91 -8.79 -8.84
CA GLY A 194 0.25 -7.91 -8.72
C GLY A 194 1.31 -8.42 -7.75
N LEU A 195 0.91 -8.97 -6.60
CA LEU A 195 1.86 -9.59 -5.67
C LEU A 195 2.45 -10.89 -6.24
N ALA A 196 1.64 -11.71 -6.90
CA ALA A 196 2.10 -12.92 -7.56
C ALA A 196 3.10 -12.62 -8.69
N ALA A 197 2.82 -11.61 -9.52
CA ALA A 197 3.75 -11.12 -10.54
C ALA A 197 5.05 -10.56 -9.95
N CYS A 198 4.97 -10.02 -8.72
CA CYS A 198 6.15 -9.60 -7.97
C CYS A 198 6.84 -10.76 -7.24
N GLY A 199 6.44 -12.02 -7.43
CA GLY A 199 7.11 -13.21 -6.88
C GLY A 199 6.74 -13.57 -5.44
N ILE A 200 5.57 -13.16 -4.95
CA ILE A 200 5.00 -13.60 -3.66
C ILE A 200 3.99 -14.73 -3.90
N GLU A 201 4.12 -15.84 -3.19
CA GLU A 201 3.17 -16.96 -3.27
C GLU A 201 1.88 -16.61 -2.50
N VAL A 202 0.83 -16.20 -3.21
CA VAL A 202 -0.49 -15.94 -2.62
C VAL A 202 -1.30 -17.24 -2.61
N VAL A 203 -1.30 -17.95 -1.48
CA VAL A 203 -1.89 -19.30 -1.38
C VAL A 203 -3.40 -19.31 -1.19
N GLY A 204 -3.95 -18.16 -0.82
CA GLY A 204 -5.38 -17.99 -0.62
C GLY A 204 -5.76 -16.53 -0.55
N ARG A 205 -6.98 -16.23 -0.99
CA ARG A 205 -7.61 -14.92 -0.83
C ARG A 205 -8.66 -15.01 0.28
N GLU A 206 -8.50 -14.18 1.30
CA GLU A 206 -9.44 -14.03 2.40
C GLU A 206 -10.28 -12.76 2.15
N PRO A 207 -11.63 -12.81 2.16
CA PRO A 207 -12.47 -11.63 2.00
C PRO A 207 -12.25 -10.61 3.13
N HIS A 208 -12.29 -9.31 2.78
CA HIS A 208 -12.13 -8.22 3.75
C HIS A 208 -13.24 -7.19 3.65
N ARG A 209 -14.44 -7.55 4.11
CA ARG A 209 -15.67 -6.82 3.83
C ARG A 209 -16.19 -6.09 5.07
N PHE A 210 -16.72 -4.89 4.85
CA PHE A 210 -17.36 -4.07 5.87
C PHE A 210 -18.67 -3.55 5.31
N ALA A 211 -19.66 -3.35 6.18
CA ALA A 211 -20.94 -2.80 5.78
C ALA A 211 -20.78 -1.37 5.23
N ALA A 212 -21.56 -1.05 4.21
CA ALA A 212 -21.72 0.32 3.76
C ALA A 212 -22.36 1.16 4.87
N ASN A 213 -22.06 2.45 4.91
CA ASN A 213 -22.51 3.36 5.96
C ASN A 213 -23.56 4.37 5.48
N GLY A 214 -24.08 4.23 4.26
CA GLY A 214 -25.03 5.15 3.64
C GLY A 214 -24.39 6.36 2.98
N ILE A 215 -23.15 6.71 3.36
CA ILE A 215 -22.39 7.83 2.76
C ILE A 215 -21.41 7.32 1.70
N ASN A 216 -20.80 6.16 1.92
CA ASN A 216 -19.81 5.58 1.01
C ASN A 216 -20.40 4.65 -0.06
N ASP A 217 -21.72 4.56 -0.18
CA ASP A 217 -22.40 3.61 -1.07
C ASP A 217 -21.94 3.77 -2.54
N HIS A 218 -21.94 5.00 -3.06
CA HIS A 218 -21.48 5.29 -4.43
C HIS A 218 -19.98 4.99 -4.63
N TYR A 219 -19.17 5.23 -3.60
CA TYR A 219 -17.75 4.91 -3.61
C TYR A 219 -17.51 3.39 -3.67
N LEU A 220 -18.27 2.62 -2.90
CA LEU A 220 -18.21 1.15 -2.91
C LEU A 220 -18.74 0.58 -4.24
N GLU A 221 -19.80 1.16 -4.79
CA GLU A 221 -20.31 0.81 -6.11
C GLU A 221 -19.27 1.04 -7.19
N THR A 222 -18.62 2.21 -7.21
CA THR A 222 -17.52 2.51 -8.14
C THR A 222 -16.37 1.51 -7.99
N LYS A 223 -16.00 1.13 -6.76
CA LYS A 223 -15.00 0.06 -6.52
C LYS A 223 -15.40 -1.27 -7.15
N ALA A 224 -16.66 -1.66 -7.03
CA ALA A 224 -17.14 -2.92 -7.59
C ALA A 224 -17.21 -2.88 -9.13
N THR A 225 -17.84 -1.85 -9.70
CA THR A 225 -18.16 -1.78 -11.13
C THR A 225 -16.97 -1.37 -11.99
N ARG A 226 -16.12 -0.47 -11.49
CA ARG A 226 -15.05 0.17 -12.29
C ARG A 226 -13.67 -0.38 -11.99
N PHE A 227 -13.45 -0.85 -10.76
CA PHE A 227 -12.17 -1.39 -10.31
C PHE A 227 -12.22 -2.91 -10.04
N GLY A 228 -13.34 -3.57 -10.34
CA GLY A 228 -13.46 -5.03 -10.26
C GLY A 228 -13.40 -5.61 -8.85
N HIS A 229 -13.66 -4.80 -7.80
CA HIS A 229 -13.60 -5.29 -6.42
C HIS A 229 -14.75 -6.29 -6.13
N LEU A 230 -14.38 -7.43 -5.53
CA LEU A 230 -15.28 -8.50 -5.09
C LEU A 230 -15.96 -8.14 -3.75
N LEU A 231 -16.91 -7.20 -3.79
CA LEU A 231 -17.61 -6.71 -2.60
C LEU A 231 -18.89 -7.49 -2.24
N ARG A 232 -19.32 -8.43 -3.10
CA ARG A 232 -20.45 -9.36 -2.87
C ARG A 232 -19.94 -10.70 -2.38
#